data_AF-A0A4R4YH73-F1
#
_entry.id   AF-A0A4R4YH73-F1
#
_cell.length_a   1.000
_cell.length_b   1.000
_cell.length_c   1.000
_cell.angle_alpha   90.00
_cell.angle_beta   90.00
_cell.angle_gamma   90.00
#
_symmetry.space_group_name_H-M   'P 1'
#
loop_
_entity.id
_entity.type
_entity.pdbx_description
1 polymer ?
#
loop_
_entity_poly.entity_id
_entity_poly.type
_entity_poly.pdbx_seq_one_letter_code
_entity_poly.pdbx_strand_id
1 'polypeptide(L)'
;MLFPAFVALAQRVGGGLAFWGATLLVAGLFARLYFAGADQTAFQLTEVLGLDQATNAIMKEYVDISYGPWRVPVWASVGQYAGSLLLAVAAWRSGIFGTARAAMLLLAGGTWMGVLKGSSIPDVLVTGLLCVALVPLGVRMLQDRLTVPAGRPKLLSW
;
A
#
# COMPACT_ATOMS: atom_id res chain seq x y z
N MET A 1 -8.94 -5.58 1.54
CA MET A 1 -8.33 -4.30 1.10
C MET A 1 -8.27 -3.35 2.28
N LEU A 2 -7.11 -2.74 2.55
CA LEU A 2 -6.89 -1.89 3.74
C LEU A 2 -7.29 -0.42 3.55
N PHE A 3 -7.93 -0.07 2.43
CA PHE A 3 -8.31 1.30 2.08
C PHE A 3 -9.11 2.06 3.18
N PRO A 4 -10.08 1.45 3.92
CA PRO A 4 -10.82 2.21 4.92
C PRO A 4 -9.95 2.65 6.10
N ALA A 5 -8.90 1.88 6.44
CA ALA A 5 -7.96 2.24 7.49
C ALA A 5 -7.16 3.50 7.14
N PHE A 6 -6.74 3.62 5.87
CA PHE A 6 -5.98 4.78 5.39
C PHE A 6 -6.86 6.03 5.25
N VAL A 7 -8.11 5.88 4.81
CA VAL A 7 -9.08 6.98 4.77
C VAL A 7 -9.40 7.48 6.18
N ALA A 8 -9.62 6.57 7.13
CA ALA A 8 -9.88 6.92 8.52
C ALA A 8 -8.68 7.63 9.18
N LEU A 9 -7.45 7.18 8.88
CA LEU A 9 -6.23 7.87 9.31
C LEU A 9 -6.15 9.29 8.72
N ALA A 10 -6.43 9.45 7.43
CA ALA A 10 -6.36 10.74 6.75
C ALA A 10 -7.36 11.76 7.29
N GLN A 11 -8.59 11.33 7.60
CA GLN A 11 -9.61 12.19 8.20
C GLN A 11 -9.19 12.70 9.58
N ARG A 12 -8.44 11.89 10.36
CA ARG A 12 -7.98 12.26 11.70
C ARG A 12 -6.74 13.14 11.69
N VAL A 13 -5.82 12.89 10.76
CA VAL A 13 -4.63 13.75 10.56
C VAL A 13 -5.05 15.12 10.02
N GLY A 14 -5.97 15.14 9.06
CA GLY A 14 -6.46 16.36 8.42
C GLY A 14 -5.43 17.05 7.53
N GLY A 15 -5.90 18.03 6.75
CA GLY A 15 -5.07 18.85 5.87
C GLY A 15 -4.74 18.23 4.50
N GLY A 16 -4.17 19.05 3.61
CA GLY A 16 -3.94 18.68 2.22
C GLY A 16 -2.97 17.51 2.03
N LEU A 17 -1.94 17.39 2.87
CA LEU A 17 -0.97 16.30 2.81
C LEU A 17 -1.63 14.93 3.08
N ALA A 18 -2.54 14.86 4.05
CA ALA A 18 -3.25 13.64 4.39
C ALA A 18 -4.25 13.24 3.29
N PHE A 19 -4.96 14.23 2.72
CA PHE A 19 -5.89 14.01 1.62
C PHE A 19 -5.19 13.46 0.37
N TRP A 20 -4.12 14.12 -0.07
CA TRP A 20 -3.34 13.67 -1.23
C TRP A 20 -2.65 12.33 -0.95
N GLY A 21 -2.09 12.16 0.24
CA GLY A 21 -1.46 10.91 0.66
C GLY A 21 -2.42 9.72 0.61
N ALA A 22 -3.63 9.87 1.15
CA ALA A 22 -4.64 8.82 1.13
C ALA A 22 -5.17 8.56 -0.27
N THR A 23 -5.43 9.61 -1.06
CA THR A 23 -5.92 9.46 -2.44
C THR A 23 -4.94 8.67 -3.29
N LEU A 24 -3.67 9.04 -3.26
CA LEU A 24 -2.59 8.36 -3.98
C LEU A 24 -2.39 6.92 -3.51
N LEU A 25 -2.46 6.68 -2.19
CA LEU A 25 -2.30 5.35 -1.63
C LEU A 25 -3.49 4.44 -1.94
N VAL A 26 -4.72 4.95 -1.89
CA VAL A 26 -5.93 4.21 -2.28
C VAL A 26 -5.89 3.87 -3.76
N ALA A 27 -5.52 4.82 -4.63
CA ALA A 27 -5.32 4.56 -6.06
C ALA A 27 -4.30 3.44 -6.30
N GLY A 28 -3.18 3.46 -5.56
CA GLY A 28 -2.19 2.38 -5.56
C GLY A 28 -2.75 1.03 -5.14
N LEU A 29 -3.52 0.97 -4.04
CA LEU A 29 -4.17 -0.28 -3.60
C LEU A 29 -5.10 -0.87 -4.69
N PHE A 30 -5.79 -0.03 -5.46
CA PHE A 30 -6.59 -0.49 -6.59
C PHE A 30 -5.74 -1.00 -7.76
N ALA A 31 -4.55 -0.44 -8.00
CA ALA A 31 -3.61 -1.03 -8.94
C ALA A 31 -3.15 -2.44 -8.51
N ARG A 32 -3.06 -2.69 -7.20
CA ARG A 32 -2.73 -4.02 -6.65
C ARG A 32 -3.82 -5.04 -6.98
N LEU A 33 -5.08 -4.61 -6.96
CA LEU A 33 -6.21 -5.44 -7.41
C LEU A 33 -6.11 -5.76 -8.90
N TYR A 34 -5.73 -4.77 -9.72
CA TYR A 34 -5.51 -4.99 -11.14
C TYR A 34 -4.43 -6.05 -11.41
N PHE A 35 -3.29 -5.97 -10.72
CA PHE A 35 -2.21 -6.95 -10.87
C PHE A 35 -2.61 -8.35 -10.41
N ALA A 36 -3.36 -8.47 -9.32
CA ALA A 36 -3.92 -9.76 -8.90
C ALA A 36 -4.89 -10.36 -9.94
N GLY A 37 -5.66 -9.51 -10.64
CA GLY A 37 -6.50 -9.94 -11.75
C GLY A 37 -5.70 -10.41 -12.98
N ALA A 38 -4.59 -9.74 -13.27
CA ALA A 38 -3.66 -10.17 -14.33
C ALA A 38 -3.02 -11.53 -13.99
N ASP A 39 -2.62 -11.75 -12.74
CA ASP A 39 -2.12 -13.05 -12.26
C ASP A 39 -3.17 -14.15 -12.42
N GLN A 40 -4.41 -13.90 -11.99
CA GLN A 40 -5.49 -14.87 -12.13
C GLN A 40 -5.77 -15.23 -13.60
N THR A 41 -5.72 -14.24 -14.49
CA THR A 41 -5.90 -14.44 -15.93
C THR A 41 -4.76 -15.31 -16.50
N ALA A 42 -3.52 -15.06 -16.09
CA ALA A 42 -2.37 -15.86 -16.48
C ALA A 42 -2.52 -17.33 -16.07
N PHE A 43 -2.96 -17.61 -14.83
CA PHE A 43 -3.21 -18.97 -14.36
C PHE A 43 -4.35 -19.65 -15.14
N GLN A 44 -5.46 -18.94 -15.39
CA GLN A 44 -6.56 -19.46 -16.20
C GLN A 44 -6.13 -19.78 -17.65
N LEU A 45 -5.26 -18.96 -18.26
CA LEU A 45 -4.73 -19.26 -19.59
C LEU A 45 -3.90 -20.56 -19.61
N THR A 46 -3.14 -20.84 -18.55
CA THR A 46 -2.36 -22.11 -18.46
C THR A 46 -3.26 -23.35 -18.41
N GLU A 47 -4.45 -23.23 -17.82
CA GLU A 47 -5.43 -24.32 -17.77
C GLU A 47 -6.10 -24.57 -19.13
N VAL A 48 -6.29 -23.53 -19.94
CA VAL A 48 -7.02 -23.62 -21.23
C VAL A 48 -6.11 -23.94 -22.42
N LEU A 49 -4.92 -23.32 -22.51
CA LEU A 49 -3.99 -23.44 -23.65
C LEU A 49 -2.86 -24.44 -23.40
N GLY A 50 -2.71 -24.93 -22.18
CA GLY A 50 -1.55 -25.71 -21.74
C GLY A 50 -0.34 -24.81 -21.41
N LEU A 51 0.55 -25.32 -20.57
CA LEU A 51 1.65 -24.56 -19.96
C LEU A 51 2.55 -23.87 -21.00
N ASP A 52 3.05 -24.60 -22.00
CA ASP A 52 4.04 -24.07 -22.95
C ASP A 52 3.48 -22.99 -23.90
N GLN A 53 2.22 -23.12 -24.33
CA GLN A 53 1.57 -22.11 -25.18
C GLN A 53 1.15 -20.89 -24.37
N ALA A 54 0.63 -21.08 -23.15
CA ALA A 54 0.29 -19.98 -22.26
C ALA A 54 1.54 -19.18 -21.85
N THR A 55 2.65 -19.85 -21.51
CA THR A 55 3.92 -19.17 -21.17
C THR A 55 4.46 -18.37 -22.36
N ASN A 56 4.41 -18.90 -23.59
CA ASN A 56 4.84 -18.17 -24.78
C ASN A 56 3.95 -16.95 -25.08
N ALA A 57 2.63 -17.10 -24.97
CA ALA A 57 1.68 -16.01 -25.20
C ALA A 57 1.85 -14.89 -24.17
N ILE A 58 1.94 -15.27 -22.89
CA ILE A 58 2.15 -14.34 -21.79
C ILE A 58 3.51 -13.66 -21.94
N MET A 59 4.62 -14.38 -22.11
CA MET A 59 5.95 -13.74 -22.24
C MET A 59 6.03 -12.74 -23.40
N LYS A 60 5.31 -12.99 -24.50
CA LYS A 60 5.30 -12.10 -25.67
C LYS A 60 4.54 -10.79 -25.42
N GLU A 61 3.45 -10.83 -24.65
CA GLU A 61 2.64 -9.64 -24.32
C GLU A 61 2.88 -9.11 -22.90
N TYR A 62 3.70 -9.78 -22.09
CA TYR A 62 3.85 -9.53 -20.65
C TYR A 62 4.28 -8.10 -20.35
N VAL A 63 5.21 -7.57 -21.15
CA VAL A 63 5.71 -6.21 -20.97
C VAL A 63 4.58 -5.20 -21.23
N ASP A 64 3.79 -5.40 -22.27
CA ASP A 64 2.70 -4.50 -22.64
C ASP A 64 1.46 -4.63 -21.74
N ILE A 65 1.16 -5.82 -21.22
CA ILE A 65 0.02 -6.05 -20.33
C ILE A 65 0.36 -5.68 -18.87
N SER A 66 1.55 -6.03 -18.38
CA SER A 66 1.90 -5.91 -16.96
C SER A 66 2.66 -4.63 -16.63
N TYR A 67 3.54 -4.16 -17.52
CA TYR A 67 4.49 -3.06 -17.23
C TYR A 67 4.43 -1.91 -18.23
N GLY A 68 3.47 -1.92 -19.16
CA GLY A 68 3.32 -0.88 -20.16
C GLY A 68 3.27 0.50 -19.49
N PRO A 69 4.22 1.42 -19.77
CA PRO A 69 4.34 2.69 -19.05
C PRO A 69 3.12 3.61 -19.24
N TRP A 70 2.26 3.32 -20.21
CA TRP A 70 1.01 4.04 -20.47
C TRP A 70 -0.19 3.51 -19.69
N ARG A 71 -0.03 2.43 -18.91
CA ARG A 71 -1.14 1.82 -18.19
C ARG A 71 -1.39 2.54 -16.87
N VAL A 72 -2.63 2.96 -16.66
CA VAL A 72 -3.09 3.64 -15.44
C VAL A 72 -2.69 2.89 -14.15
N PRO A 73 -2.74 1.55 -14.06
CA PRO A 73 -2.32 0.81 -12.87
C PRO A 73 -0.83 0.98 -12.53
N VAL A 74 0.05 1.16 -13.53
CA VAL A 74 1.49 1.36 -13.29
C VAL A 74 1.73 2.71 -12.61
N TRP A 75 1.14 3.78 -13.14
CA TRP A 75 1.21 5.11 -12.53
C TRP A 75 0.51 5.18 -11.17
N ALA A 76 -0.62 4.51 -11.01
CA ALA A 76 -1.31 4.41 -9.73
C ALA A 76 -0.45 3.68 -8.68
N SER A 77 0.34 2.68 -9.09
CA SER A 77 1.28 1.98 -8.20
C SER A 77 2.43 2.88 -7.74
N VAL A 78 2.92 3.77 -8.61
CA VAL A 78 3.86 4.84 -8.21
C VAL A 78 3.23 5.76 -7.17
N GLY A 79 1.93 6.04 -7.35
CA GLY A 79 1.10 6.75 -6.38
C GLY A 79 1.11 6.11 -4.99
N GLN A 80 1.21 4.78 -4.88
CA GLN A 80 1.33 4.12 -3.57
C GLN A 80 2.54 4.61 -2.77
N TYR A 81 3.71 4.69 -3.41
CA TYR A 81 4.95 5.09 -2.74
C TYR A 81 4.90 6.55 -2.30
N ALA A 82 4.44 7.44 -3.19
CA ALA A 82 4.25 8.85 -2.88
C ALA A 82 3.19 9.03 -1.79
N GLY A 83 2.08 8.29 -1.89
CA GLY A 83 0.98 8.31 -0.95
C GLY A 83 1.38 7.86 0.45
N SER A 84 2.15 6.77 0.56
CA SER A 84 2.65 6.29 1.85
C SER A 84 3.61 7.27 2.51
N LEU A 85 4.47 7.92 1.71
CA LEU A 85 5.38 8.93 2.22
C LEU A 85 4.62 10.15 2.75
N LEU A 86 3.69 10.68 1.96
CA LEU A 86 2.85 11.82 2.35
C LEU A 86 2.03 11.52 3.60
N LEU A 87 1.41 10.33 3.67
CA LEU A 87 0.60 9.92 4.81
C LEU A 87 1.43 9.68 6.07
N ALA A 88 2.63 9.08 5.94
CA ALA A 88 3.56 8.91 7.05
C ALA A 88 4.05 10.25 7.60
N VAL A 89 4.40 11.20 6.72
CA VAL A 89 4.80 12.56 7.13
C VAL A 89 3.64 13.30 7.78
N ALA A 90 2.43 13.19 7.24
CA ALA A 90 1.25 13.84 7.81
C ALA A 90 0.91 13.24 9.19
N ALA A 91 0.93 11.91 9.33
CA ALA A 91 0.70 11.22 10.59
C ALA A 91 1.75 11.56 11.65
N TRP A 92 3.02 11.66 11.26
CA TRP A 92 4.11 12.12 12.14
C TRP A 92 3.92 13.57 12.57
N ARG A 93 3.62 14.48 11.64
CA ARG A 93 3.39 15.90 11.95
C ARG A 93 2.21 16.14 12.89
N SER A 94 1.16 15.33 12.78
CA SER A 94 -0.02 15.40 13.63
C SER A 94 0.18 14.82 15.04
N GLY A 95 1.29 14.15 15.31
CA GLY A 95 1.54 13.49 16.60
C GLY A 95 0.68 12.25 16.86
N ILE A 96 -0.20 11.86 15.92
CA ILE A 96 -1.01 10.63 16.01
C ILE A 96 -0.10 9.38 15.96
N PHE A 97 0.93 9.43 15.11
CA PHE A 97 1.98 8.41 15.06
C PHE A 97 3.28 8.92 15.66
N GLY A 98 3.87 8.09 16.53
CA GLY A 98 5.28 8.21 16.89
C GLY A 98 6.20 7.93 15.70
N THR A 99 7.48 8.28 15.82
CA THR A 99 8.48 8.07 14.75
C THR A 99 8.57 6.61 14.31
N ALA A 100 8.44 5.66 15.25
CA ALA A 100 8.49 4.24 14.95
C ALA A 100 7.32 3.79 14.04
N ARG A 101 6.07 4.19 14.37
CA ARG A 101 4.89 3.81 13.59
C ARG A 101 4.83 4.49 12.22
N ALA A 102 5.29 5.74 12.13
CA ALA A 102 5.43 6.43 10.85
C ALA A 102 6.48 5.74 9.94
N ALA A 103 7.60 5.31 10.50
CA ALA A 103 8.62 4.54 9.77
C ALA A 103 8.10 3.17 9.33
N MET A 104 7.36 2.45 10.18
CA MET A 104 6.72 1.18 9.81
C MET A 104 5.72 1.35 8.67
N LEU A 105 4.91 2.41 8.69
CA LEU A 105 3.98 2.74 7.61
C LEU A 105 4.72 3.01 6.28
N LEU A 106 5.82 3.77 6.36
CA LEU A 106 6.63 4.13 5.20
C LEU A 106 7.34 2.91 4.60
N LEU A 107 7.93 2.06 5.45
CA LEU A 107 8.52 0.79 5.04
C LEU A 107 7.48 -0.13 4.38
N ALA A 108 6.25 -0.15 4.90
CA ALA A 108 5.18 -0.95 4.34
C ALA A 108 4.58 -0.39 3.05
N GLY A 109 4.61 0.93 2.86
CA GLY A 109 4.28 1.56 1.58
C GLY A 109 5.30 1.28 0.48
N GLY A 110 6.56 1.03 0.86
CA GLY A 110 7.68 0.71 -0.02
C GLY A 110 7.68 -0.71 -0.61
N THR A 111 6.69 -1.55 -0.30
CA THR A 111 6.64 -2.92 -0.87
C THR A 111 6.52 -2.85 -2.39
N TRP A 112 7.48 -3.46 -3.08
CA TRP A 112 7.49 -3.58 -4.52
C TRP A 112 6.24 -4.29 -5.04
N MET A 113 5.55 -3.62 -5.96
CA MET A 113 4.33 -4.08 -6.61
C MET A 113 4.64 -4.60 -8.02
N GLY A 114 4.09 -5.76 -8.39
CA GLY A 114 4.28 -6.34 -9.71
C GLY A 114 3.44 -7.60 -9.92
N VAL A 115 3.30 -7.98 -11.18
CA VAL A 115 2.61 -9.21 -11.64
C VAL A 115 3.61 -10.39 -11.60
N LEU A 116 3.13 -11.61 -11.34
CA LEU A 116 3.91 -12.85 -11.17
C LEU A 116 5.05 -12.78 -10.14
N LYS A 117 4.99 -11.83 -9.20
CA LYS A 117 5.95 -11.76 -8.10
C LYS A 117 5.63 -12.87 -7.09
N GLY A 118 6.56 -13.81 -6.92
CA GLY A 118 6.48 -14.79 -5.84
C GLY A 118 6.43 -14.09 -4.48
N SER A 119 5.58 -14.58 -3.57
CA SER A 119 5.55 -14.09 -2.20
C SER A 119 6.85 -14.47 -1.49
N SER A 120 7.62 -13.47 -1.08
CA SER A 120 8.90 -13.68 -0.42
C SER A 120 8.77 -13.41 1.09
N ILE A 121 9.64 -14.02 1.90
CA ILE A 121 9.71 -13.81 3.36
C ILE A 121 9.68 -12.31 3.75
N PRO A 122 10.39 -11.38 3.07
CA PRO A 122 10.30 -9.97 3.39
C PRO A 122 8.91 -9.36 3.17
N ASP A 123 8.10 -9.84 2.23
CA ASP A 123 6.73 -9.35 2.03
C ASP A 123 5.85 -9.68 3.26
N VAL A 124 6.06 -10.85 3.89
CA VAL A 124 5.36 -11.27 5.12
C VAL A 124 5.76 -10.39 6.30
N LEU A 125 7.07 -10.13 6.45
CA LEU A 125 7.60 -9.30 7.52
C LEU A 125 7.05 -7.86 7.44
N VAL A 126 7.03 -7.29 6.24
CA VAL A 126 6.52 -5.93 6.01
C VAL A 126 5.01 -5.84 6.25
N THR A 127 4.25 -6.88 5.85
CA THR A 127 2.82 -6.95 6.16
C THR A 127 2.59 -7.06 7.67
N GLY A 128 3.42 -7.82 8.39
CA GLY A 128 3.40 -7.91 9.84
C GLY A 128 3.66 -6.56 10.52
N LEU A 129 4.64 -5.80 10.05
CA LEU A 129 4.93 -4.44 10.54
C LEU A 129 3.74 -3.48 10.32
N LEU A 130 3.08 -3.57 9.16
CA LEU A 130 1.89 -2.79 8.88
C LEU A 130 0.74 -3.13 9.85
N CYS A 131 0.53 -4.42 10.13
CA CYS A 131 -0.46 -4.86 11.12
C CYS A 131 -0.13 -4.31 12.52
N VAL A 132 1.13 -4.37 12.95
CA VAL A 132 1.55 -3.83 14.25
C VAL A 132 1.40 -2.31 14.31
N ALA A 133 1.53 -1.60 13.19
CA ALA A 133 1.28 -0.15 13.13
C ALA A 133 -0.21 0.21 13.16
N LEU A 134 -1.05 -0.52 12.41
CA LEU A 134 -2.47 -0.19 12.21
C LEU A 134 -3.40 -0.79 13.28
N VAL A 135 -3.13 -1.99 13.80
CA VAL A 135 -4.00 -2.65 14.78
C VAL A 135 -4.13 -1.85 16.08
N PRO A 136 -3.05 -1.35 16.70
CA PRO A 136 -3.15 -0.54 17.91
C PRO A 136 -3.87 0.79 17.67
N LEU A 137 -3.73 1.36 16.47
CA LEU A 137 -4.47 2.55 16.07
C LEU A 137 -5.97 2.24 15.97
N GLY A 138 -6.35 1.16 15.29
CA GLY A 138 -7.74 0.71 15.18
C GLY A 138 -8.38 0.43 16.53
N VAL A 139 -7.65 -0.20 17.46
CA VAL A 139 -8.11 -0.43 18.84
C VAL A 139 -8.32 0.90 19.58
N ARG A 140 -7.38 1.85 19.46
CA ARG A 140 -7.54 3.20 20.06
C ARG A 140 -8.70 3.98 19.46
N MET A 141 -8.98 3.81 18.16
CA MET A 141 -10.15 4.39 17.49
C MET A 141 -11.45 3.82 18.04
N LEU A 142 -11.55 2.49 18.17
CA LEU A 142 -12.74 1.84 18.73
C LEU A 142 -12.97 2.19 20.20
N GLN A 143 -11.91 2.51 20.93
CA GLN A 143 -11.98 2.93 22.32
C GLN A 143 -12.24 4.44 22.51
N ASP A 144 -12.33 5.21 21.42
CA ASP A 144 -12.44 6.67 21.40
C ASP A 144 -11.37 7.41 22.23
N ARG A 145 -10.21 6.76 22.43
CA ARG A 145 -9.08 7.26 23.23
C ARG A 145 -8.09 8.09 22.43
N LEU A 146 -8.43 8.51 21.21
CA LEU A 146 -7.54 9.30 20.37
C LEU A 146 -7.59 10.78 20.77
N THR A 147 -6.80 11.14 21.77
CA THR A 147 -6.37 12.51 21.98
C THR A 147 -5.24 12.82 21.01
N VAL A 148 -5.45 13.74 20.06
CA VAL A 148 -4.37 14.28 19.22
C VAL A 148 -3.47 15.08 20.15
N PRO A 149 -2.21 14.66 20.40
CA PRO A 149 -1.33 15.40 21.29
C PRO A 149 -1.01 16.76 20.66
N ALA A 150 -1.27 17.85 21.38
CA ALA A 150 -0.85 19.18 20.98
C ALA A 150 0.67 19.32 21.17
N GLY A 151 1.47 18.75 20.26
CA GLY A 151 2.93 18.83 20.31
C GLY A 151 3.63 17.97 19.27
N ARG A 152 4.77 18.46 18.76
CA ARG A 152 5.63 17.68 17.86
C ARG A 152 6.07 16.38 18.57
N PRO A 153 5.94 15.20 17.94
CA PRO A 153 6.40 13.95 18.55
C PRO A 153 7.92 13.99 18.78
N LYS A 154 8.37 13.48 19.94
CA LYS A 154 9.80 13.29 20.21
C LYS A 154 10.36 12.29 19.20
N LEU A 155 11.61 12.50 18.75
CA LEU A 155 12.30 11.72 17.71
C LEU A 155 12.37 10.20 18.00
N LEU A 156 12.11 9.78 19.24
CA LEU A 156 12.08 8.40 19.73
C LEU A 156 10.75 8.10 20.44
N SER A 157 9.63 8.20 19.73
CA SER A 157 8.30 7.89 20.28
C SER A 157 7.69 6.68 19.57
N TRP A 158 7.06 5.81 20.36
CA TRP A 158 6.40 4.57 19.93
C TRP A 158 4.89 4.76 19.79
#